data_AF-A0A133VQ85-F1
#
_entry.id   AF-A0A133VQ85-F1
#
_cell.length_a   1.000
_cell.length_b   1.000
_cell.length_c   1.000
_cell.angle_alpha   90.00
_cell.angle_beta   90.00
_cell.angle_gamma   90.00
#
_symmetry.space_group_name_H-M   'P 1'
#
loop_
_entity.id
_entity.type
_entity.pdbx_description
1 polymer ?
#
loop_
_entity_poly.entity_id
_entity_poly.type
_entity_poly.pdbx_seq_one_letter_code
_entity_poly.pdbx_strand_id
1 'polypeptide(L)'
;MEKTTADILRNSFSDDFVNKMKNRVVVSHHKYGDLTEAKQTKQRDEIKNAKYRLRLYEKTGNPEYLVDVANFLMFEFMEMKGNFIATDDDENSKIV
;
A
#
# COMPACT_ATOMS: atom_id res chain seq x y z
N MET A 1 8.11 11.54 -30.79
CA MET A 1 7.78 10.11 -30.68
C MET A 1 7.05 9.92 -29.37
N GLU A 2 5.90 9.24 -29.41
CA GLU A 2 5.16 8.85 -28.21
C GLU A 2 6.00 7.84 -27.41
N LYS A 3 6.04 7.98 -26.08
CA LYS A 3 6.81 7.07 -25.23
C LYS A 3 6.04 5.76 -25.09
N THR A 4 6.74 4.63 -25.17
CA THR A 4 6.12 3.33 -24.88
C THR A 4 5.80 3.21 -23.38
N THR A 5 4.88 2.33 -23.02
CA THR A 5 4.60 2.01 -21.61
C THR A 5 5.87 1.59 -20.86
N ALA A 6 6.74 0.81 -21.51
CA ALA A 6 8.02 0.40 -20.95
C ALA A 6 8.93 1.60 -20.64
N ASP A 7 8.98 2.60 -21.53
CA ASP A 7 9.73 3.83 -21.29
C ASP A 7 9.19 4.66 -20.13
N ILE A 8 7.86 4.66 -19.94
CA ILE A 8 7.21 5.36 -18.83
C ILE A 8 7.55 4.65 -17.51
N LEU A 9 7.35 3.34 -17.43
CA LEU A 9 7.53 2.58 -16.19
C LEU A 9 8.99 2.51 -15.74
N ARG A 10 9.95 2.43 -16.67
CA ARG A 10 11.38 2.34 -16.36
C ARG A 10 11.89 3.42 -15.40
N ASN A 11 11.33 4.63 -15.46
CA ASN A 11 11.74 5.75 -14.59
C ASN A 11 10.66 6.15 -13.57
N SER A 12 9.44 5.64 -13.70
CA SER A 12 8.28 6.09 -12.90
C SER A 12 7.71 5.01 -11.98
N PHE A 13 8.20 3.78 -12.09
CA PHE A 13 7.77 2.65 -11.27
C PHE A 13 8.99 1.91 -10.71
N SER A 14 8.89 1.48 -9.45
CA SER A 14 9.99 0.81 -8.76
C SER A 14 9.62 -0.63 -8.44
N ASP A 15 10.10 -1.57 -9.25
CA ASP A 15 9.94 -3.00 -8.98
C ASP A 15 10.64 -3.41 -7.67
N ASP A 16 11.76 -2.75 -7.34
CA ASP A 16 12.45 -2.95 -6.06
C ASP A 16 11.54 -2.61 -4.88
N PHE A 17 10.81 -1.49 -4.94
CA PHE A 17 9.85 -1.12 -3.89
C PHE A 17 8.75 -2.17 -3.72
N VAL A 18 8.18 -2.66 -4.82
CA VAL A 18 7.15 -3.72 -4.80
C VAL A 18 7.70 -5.03 -4.23
N ASN A 19 8.95 -5.38 -4.55
CA ASN A 19 9.59 -6.57 -3.99
C ASN A 19 9.83 -6.41 -2.48
N LYS A 20 10.21 -5.22 -2.01
CA LYS A 20 10.30 -4.94 -0.57
C LYS A 20 8.95 -5.05 0.13
N MET A 21 7.87 -4.55 -0.49
CA MET A 21 6.50 -4.72 0.02
C MET A 21 6.17 -6.20 0.24
N LYS A 22 6.37 -7.05 -0.77
CA LYS A 22 6.15 -8.50 -0.70
C LYS A 22 6.96 -9.15 0.43
N ASN A 23 8.25 -8.86 0.51
CA ASN A 23 9.13 -9.41 1.55
C ASN A 23 8.66 -9.02 2.95
N ARG A 24 8.19 -7.79 3.13
CA ARG A 24 7.67 -7.31 4.43
C ARG A 24 6.37 -7.98 4.83
N VAL A 25 5.50 -8.32 3.88
CA VAL A 25 4.30 -9.12 4.15
C VAL A 25 4.69 -10.51 4.65
N VAL A 26 5.66 -11.18 3.99
CA VAL A 26 6.16 -12.50 4.40
C VAL A 26 6.79 -12.46 5.80
N VAL A 27 7.65 -11.47 6.08
CA VAL A 27 8.23 -11.28 7.42
C VAL A 27 7.15 -11.04 8.46
N SER A 28 6.12 -10.26 8.14
CA SER A 28 4.99 -10.01 9.05
C SER A 28 4.18 -11.28 9.33
N HIS A 29 3.98 -12.12 8.33
CA HIS A 29 3.31 -13.41 8.48
C HIS A 29 4.07 -14.33 9.44
N HIS A 30 5.40 -14.43 9.31
CA HIS A 30 6.20 -15.21 10.25
C HIS A 30 6.19 -14.65 11.69
N LYS A 31 6.01 -13.33 11.86
CA LYS A 31 5.98 -12.68 13.18
C LYS A 31 4.63 -12.77 13.89
N TYR A 32 3.54 -12.63 13.13
CA TYR A 32 2.20 -12.43 13.69
C TYR A 32 1.20 -13.52 13.27
N GLY A 33 1.64 -14.51 12.50
CA GLY A 33 0.77 -15.54 11.92
C GLY A 33 -0.01 -15.02 10.71
N ASP A 34 -1.08 -15.74 10.35
CA ASP A 34 -1.94 -15.30 9.27
C ASP A 34 -2.66 -13.99 9.65
N LEU A 35 -2.38 -12.94 8.87
CA LEU A 35 -3.01 -11.64 9.07
C LEU A 35 -4.53 -11.73 8.92
N THR A 36 -5.06 -12.73 8.21
CA THR A 36 -6.51 -12.96 8.09
C THR A 36 -7.14 -13.45 9.41
N GLU A 37 -6.43 -14.25 10.20
CA GLU A 37 -6.90 -14.71 11.52
C GLU A 37 -6.85 -13.57 12.55
N ALA A 38 -5.76 -12.80 12.57
CA ALA A 38 -5.66 -11.61 13.42
C ALA A 38 -6.76 -10.57 13.09
N LYS A 39 -7.19 -10.47 11.82
CA LYS A 39 -8.25 -9.57 11.37
C LYS A 39 -9.65 -9.95 11.86
N GLN A 40 -9.94 -11.24 12.09
CA GLN A 40 -11.24 -11.68 12.63
C GLN A 40 -11.54 -11.10 14.02
N THR A 41 -10.52 -10.61 14.73
CA THR A 41 -10.64 -10.01 16.07
C THR A 41 -10.83 -8.48 16.10
N LYS A 42 -11.11 -7.84 14.95
CA LYS A 42 -11.66 -6.45 14.87
C LYS A 42 -10.76 -5.30 15.39
N GLN A 43 -9.42 -5.37 15.29
CA GLN A 43 -8.55 -4.32 15.86
C GLN A 43 -7.49 -3.71 14.94
N ARG A 44 -7.58 -3.91 13.62
CA ARG A 44 -6.57 -3.37 12.69
C ARG A 44 -7.13 -2.19 11.91
N ASP A 45 -6.77 -0.99 12.35
CA ASP A 45 -7.03 0.26 11.63
C ASP A 45 -5.80 0.56 10.75
N GLU A 46 -5.87 0.15 9.48
CA GLU A 46 -4.73 0.23 8.55
C GLU A 46 -4.40 1.69 8.21
N ILE A 47 -5.40 2.57 8.07
CA ILE A 47 -5.20 4.00 7.84
C ILE A 47 -4.47 4.67 9.03
N LYS A 48 -4.87 4.38 10.27
CA LYS A 48 -4.17 4.89 11.46
C LYS A 48 -2.74 4.39 11.52
N ASN A 49 -2.51 3.13 11.18
CA ASN A 49 -1.16 2.56 11.13
C ASN A 49 -0.30 3.21 10.05
N ALA A 50 -0.83 3.43 8.85
CA ALA A 50 -0.17 4.14 7.76
C ALA A 50 0.23 5.56 8.19
N LYS A 51 -0.71 6.34 8.74
CA LYS A 51 -0.44 7.70 9.26
C LYS A 51 0.67 7.71 10.31
N TYR A 52 0.70 6.71 11.19
CA TYR A 52 1.77 6.59 12.19
C TYR A 52 3.14 6.35 11.56
N ARG A 53 3.26 5.45 10.57
CA ARG A 53 4.54 5.17 9.89
C ARG A 53 5.00 6.37 9.07
N LEU A 54 4.08 7.08 8.43
CA LEU A 54 4.42 8.31 7.72
C LEU A 54 5.04 9.36 8.66
N ARG A 55 4.47 9.56 9.85
CA ARG A 55 5.07 10.44 10.87
C ARG A 55 6.46 9.98 11.33
N LEU A 56 6.70 8.67 11.39
CA LEU A 56 8.04 8.16 11.72
C LEU A 56 9.03 8.41 10.58
N TYR A 57 8.60 8.24 9.33
CA TYR A 57 9.39 8.59 8.15
C TYR A 57 9.77 10.07 8.16
N GLU A 58 8.82 10.97 8.36
CA GLU A 58 9.06 12.42 8.44
C GLU A 58 10.11 12.79 9.50
N LYS A 59 10.13 12.06 10.63
CA LYS A 59 11.09 12.29 11.72
C LYS A 59 12.47 11.69 11.48
N THR A 60 12.56 10.54 10.82
CA THR A 60 13.78 9.72 10.78
C THR A 60 14.41 9.61 9.40
N GLY A 61 13.65 9.87 8.34
CA GLY A 61 14.04 9.62 6.96
C GLY A 61 14.16 8.13 6.58
N ASN A 62 13.81 7.18 7.46
CA ASN A 62 13.98 5.75 7.19
C ASN A 62 12.95 5.24 6.15
N PRO A 63 13.38 4.82 4.95
CA PRO A 63 12.47 4.42 3.87
C PRO A 63 11.71 3.11 4.15
N GLU A 64 12.10 2.30 5.15
CA GLU A 64 11.31 1.13 5.58
C GLU A 64 9.88 1.53 5.93
N TYR A 65 9.70 2.70 6.53
CA TYR A 65 8.38 3.21 6.88
C TYR A 65 7.52 3.53 5.66
N LEU A 66 8.10 3.91 4.52
CA LEU A 66 7.36 4.10 3.27
C LEU A 66 6.83 2.78 2.73
N VAL A 67 7.64 1.71 2.80
CA VAL A 67 7.22 0.35 2.42
C VAL A 67 6.07 -0.12 3.31
N ASP A 68 6.18 0.09 4.62
CA ASP A 68 5.12 -0.27 5.57
C ASP A 68 3.84 0.54 5.32
N VAL A 69 3.93 1.84 5.03
CA VAL A 69 2.77 2.67 4.64
C VAL A 69 2.06 2.08 3.42
N ALA A 70 2.80 1.76 2.36
CA ALA A 70 2.21 1.19 1.15
C ALA A 70 1.51 -0.15 1.41
N ASN A 71 2.09 -1.01 2.26
CA ASN A 71 1.46 -2.27 2.65
C ASN A 71 0.16 -2.05 3.44
N PHE A 72 0.11 -1.08 4.36
CA PHE A 72 -1.12 -0.75 5.08
C PHE A 72 -2.22 -0.24 4.14
N LEU A 73 -1.88 0.64 3.21
CA LEU A 73 -2.84 1.12 2.20
C LEU A 73 -3.30 -0.01 1.27
N MET A 74 -2.40 -0.92 0.90
CA MET A 74 -2.76 -2.12 0.13
C MET A 74 -3.73 -3.01 0.92
N PHE A 75 -3.53 -3.20 2.22
CA PHE A 75 -4.45 -3.99 3.04
C PHE A 75 -5.84 -3.35 3.14
N GLU A 76 -5.91 -2.02 3.33
CA GLU A 76 -7.17 -1.26 3.27
C GLU A 76 -7.88 -1.48 1.92
N PHE A 77 -7.14 -1.31 0.81
CA PHE A 77 -7.67 -1.53 -0.53
C PHE A 77 -8.19 -2.96 -0.74
N MET A 78 -7.50 -3.96 -0.19
CA MET A 78 -7.94 -5.36 -0.25
C MET A 78 -9.23 -5.61 0.52
N GLU A 79 -9.48 -4.87 1.60
CA GLU A 79 -10.73 -4.96 2.38
C GLU A 79 -11.89 -4.24 1.70
N MET A 80 -11.60 -3.18 0.94
CA MET A 80 -12.58 -2.46 0.11
C MET A 80 -12.98 -3.18 -1.18
N LYS A 81 -12.54 -4.43 -1.41
CA LYS A 81 -12.77 -5.18 -2.65
C LYS A 81 -14.28 -5.31 -2.96
N GLY A 82 -14.76 -4.37 -3.76
CA GLY A 82 -16.15 -4.16 -4.18
C GLY A 82 -16.39 -2.76 -4.77
N ASN A 83 -15.61 -1.75 -4.36
CA ASN A 83 -15.94 -0.33 -4.64
C ASN A 83 -14.88 0.45 -5.45
N PHE A 84 -13.87 -0.21 -6.03
CA PHE A 84 -12.91 0.48 -6.90
C PHE A 84 -13.45 0.59 -8.32
N ILE A 85 -13.83 1.80 -8.72
CA ILE A 85 -14.12 2.16 -10.10
C ILE A 85 -13.00 3.08 -10.56
N ALA A 86 -12.22 2.64 -11.56
CA ALA A 86 -11.25 3.50 -12.20
C ALA A 86 -12.01 4.59 -12.96
N THR A 87 -11.86 5.84 -12.52
CA THR A 87 -12.34 7.00 -13.26
C THR A 87 -11.16 7.58 -14.00
N ASP A 88 -11.21 7.59 -15.33
CA ASP A 88 -10.33 8.44 -16.13
C ASP A 88 -10.72 9.90 -15.82
N ASP A 89 -9.73 10.76 -15.58
CA ASP A 89 -9.86 12.12 -15.04
C ASP A 89 -10.66 13.10 -15.93
N ASP A 90 -11.97 12.89 -16.08
CA ASP A 90 -12.93 13.88 -16.58
C ASP A 90 -14.23 13.78 -15.73
N GLU A 91 -14.26 14.58 -14.65
CA GLU A 91 -15.41 14.87 -13.77
C GLU A 91 -16.08 13.73 -12.96
N ASN A 92 -16.18 14.00 -11.65
CA ASN A 92 -17.06 13.35 -10.65
C ASN A 92 -16.70 11.93 -10.18
N SER A 93 -15.75 11.86 -9.24
CA SER A 93 -15.70 10.79 -8.24
C SER A 93 -16.63 11.10 -7.07
N LYS A 94 -17.92 10.79 -7.21
CA LYS A 94 -18.81 10.59 -6.04
C LYS A 94 -18.76 9.12 -5.64
N ILE A 95 -18.14 8.87 -4.49
CA ILE A 95 -18.22 7.59 -3.78
C ILE A 95 -19.70 7.37 -3.40
N VAL A 96 -20.26 6.19 -3.70
CA VAL A 96 -21.57 5.73 -3.22
C VAL A 96 -21.37 4.86 -1.99
#